data_AF-E8MXM6-F1
#
_entry.id   AF-E8MXM6-F1
#
_cell.length_a   1.000
_cell.length_b   1.000
_cell.length_c   1.000
_cell.angle_alpha   90.00
_cell.angle_beta   90.00
_cell.angle_gamma   90.00
#
_symmetry.space_group_name_H-M   'P 1'
#
loop_
_entity.id
_entity.type
_entity.pdbx_description
1 polymer ?
#
loop_
_entity_poly.entity_id
_entity_poly.type
_entity_poly.pdbx_seq_one_letter_code
_entity_poly.pdbx_strand_id
1 'polypeptide(L)'
;MSEQFEPVMDVTSDDKLWTLLAYIFTPIIPIVILLLEDKKNRPFIKRHNMQALILGIVEWVVNVLLSFVVIGCVTSVLTVILNIYLGIKANRGETFDIPVISNFVRQQGW
;
A
#
# COMPACT_ATOMS: atom_id res chain seq x y z
N MET A 1 -6.34 -10.88 29.74
CA MET A 1 -5.71 -10.28 28.55
C MET A 1 -6.21 -11.08 27.37
N SER A 2 -7.05 -10.47 26.53
CA SER A 2 -7.63 -11.11 25.36
C SER A 2 -6.52 -11.45 24.37
N GLU A 3 -6.14 -12.73 24.31
CA GLU A 3 -5.38 -13.28 23.20
C GLU A 3 -6.26 -13.11 21.95
N GLN A 4 -6.08 -11.96 21.31
CA GLN A 4 -6.64 -11.69 20.00
C GLN A 4 -5.97 -12.71 19.08
N PHE A 5 -6.72 -13.80 18.82
CA PHE A 5 -6.39 -14.79 17.81
C PHE A 5 -6.40 -14.04 16.48
N GLU A 6 -5.29 -13.38 16.15
CA GLU A 6 -5.02 -12.96 14.79
C GLU A 6 -5.15 -14.25 14.00
N PRO A 7 -6.16 -14.41 13.12
CA PRO A 7 -6.19 -15.59 12.27
C PRO A 7 -4.82 -15.62 11.62
N VAL A 8 -4.08 -16.72 11.77
CA VAL A 8 -2.82 -16.92 11.07
C VAL A 8 -3.21 -16.82 9.60
N MET A 9 -3.13 -15.60 9.05
CA MET A 9 -3.38 -15.37 7.65
C MET A 9 -2.30 -16.20 7.00
N ASP A 10 -2.71 -17.23 6.27
CA ASP A 10 -1.78 -18.01 5.47
C ASP A 10 -1.26 -17.09 4.37
N VAL A 11 -0.24 -16.29 4.72
CA VAL A 11 0.36 -15.31 3.83
C VAL A 11 1.32 -16.07 2.94
N THR A 12 0.87 -16.29 1.71
CA THR A 12 1.66 -17.01 0.73
C THR A 12 2.78 -16.13 0.15
N SER A 13 3.78 -16.74 -0.47
CA SER A 13 4.82 -16.00 -1.18
C SER A 13 4.26 -15.18 -2.35
N ASP A 14 3.17 -15.64 -2.98
CA ASP A 14 2.45 -14.90 -4.02
C ASP A 14 1.83 -13.63 -3.43
N ASP A 15 1.15 -13.72 -2.28
CA ASP A 15 0.54 -12.56 -1.62
C ASP A 15 1.58 -11.47 -1.25
N LYS A 16 2.78 -11.89 -0.82
CA LYS A 16 3.92 -11.00 -0.53
C LYS A 16 4.45 -10.32 -1.79
N LEU A 17 4.55 -11.05 -2.88
CA LEU A 17 4.98 -10.50 -4.17
C LEU A 17 3.97 -9.48 -4.71
N TRP A 18 2.68 -9.80 -4.68
CA TRP A 18 1.64 -8.87 -5.18
C TRP A 18 1.54 -7.60 -4.35
N THR A 19 1.68 -7.70 -3.02
CA THR A 19 1.70 -6.52 -2.15
C THR A 19 2.98 -5.69 -2.32
N LEU A 20 4.14 -6.31 -2.52
CA LEU A 20 5.37 -5.61 -2.90
C LEU A 20 5.17 -4.79 -4.20
N LEU A 21 4.64 -5.43 -5.23
CA LEU A 21 4.36 -4.77 -6.51
C LEU A 21 3.32 -3.65 -6.35
N ALA A 22 2.32 -3.85 -5.49
CA ALA A 22 1.29 -2.85 -5.21
C ALA A 22 1.89 -1.55 -4.67
N TYR A 23 2.88 -1.63 -3.78
CA TYR A 23 3.57 -0.44 -3.27
C TYR A 23 4.54 0.16 -4.29
N ILE A 24 5.38 -0.65 -4.96
CA ILE A 24 6.40 -0.13 -5.88
C ILE A 24 5.78 0.57 -7.09
N PHE A 25 4.68 0.02 -7.62
CA PHE A 25 4.03 0.49 -8.84
C PHE A 25 2.63 1.06 -8.54
N THR A 26 2.45 1.66 -7.36
CA THR A 26 1.24 2.39 -7.05
C THR A 26 1.07 3.60 -7.99
N PRO A 27 -0.15 3.93 -8.47
CA PRO A 27 -1.44 3.28 -8.22
C PRO A 27 -1.82 2.19 -9.24
N ILE A 28 -0.96 1.90 -10.22
CA ILE A 28 -1.29 1.00 -11.35
C ILE A 28 -1.53 -0.43 -10.89
N ILE A 29 -0.58 -1.03 -10.15
CA ILE A 29 -0.74 -2.42 -9.67
C ILE A 29 -1.93 -2.57 -8.71
N PRO A 30 -2.18 -1.63 -7.78
CA PRO A 30 -3.36 -1.72 -6.93
C PRO A 30 -4.69 -1.76 -7.70
N ILE A 31 -4.79 -1.01 -8.80
CA ILE A 31 -5.95 -1.05 -9.70
C ILE A 31 -6.06 -2.42 -10.37
N VAL A 32 -4.94 -2.97 -10.86
CA VAL A 32 -4.92 -4.33 -11.45
C VAL A 32 -5.38 -5.37 -10.44
N ILE A 33 -4.93 -5.29 -9.19
CA ILE A 33 -5.35 -6.20 -8.11
C ILE A 33 -6.86 -6.10 -7.87
N LEU A 34 -7.47 -4.91 -7.94
CA LEU A 34 -8.93 -4.77 -7.79
C LEU A 34 -9.72 -5.49 -8.90
N LEU A 35 -9.13 -5.66 -10.08
CA LEU A 35 -9.72 -6.39 -11.20
C LEU A 35 -9.51 -7.91 -11.09
N LEU A 36 -8.54 -8.37 -10.28
CA LEU A 36 -8.23 -9.78 -10.06
C LEU A 36 -8.99 -10.32 -8.84
N GLU A 37 -10.03 -11.13 -9.07
CA GLU A 37 -10.89 -11.62 -7.99
C GLU A 37 -10.19 -12.59 -7.03
N ASP A 38 -9.23 -13.36 -7.53
CA ASP A 38 -8.42 -14.28 -6.76
C ASP A 38 -7.42 -13.58 -5.82
N LYS A 39 -7.05 -12.33 -6.17
CA LYS A 39 -6.12 -11.50 -5.40
C LYS A 39 -6.83 -10.51 -4.48
N LYS A 40 -7.86 -9.79 -4.98
CA LYS A 40 -8.55 -8.74 -4.20
C LYS A 40 -9.21 -9.26 -2.92
N ASN A 41 -9.63 -10.53 -2.94
CA ASN A 41 -10.34 -11.16 -1.82
C ASN A 41 -9.39 -11.77 -0.78
N ARG A 42 -8.08 -11.82 -1.03
CA ARG A 42 -7.09 -12.28 -0.05
C ARG A 42 -6.99 -11.24 1.07
N PRO A 43 -7.19 -11.61 2.34
CA PRO A 43 -7.18 -10.64 3.46
C PRO A 43 -5.89 -9.82 3.56
N PHE A 44 -4.73 -10.47 3.33
CA PHE A 44 -3.42 -9.80 3.34
C PHE A 44 -3.27 -8.79 2.19
N ILE A 45 -3.58 -9.23 0.95
CA ILE A 45 -3.53 -8.34 -0.21
C ILE A 45 -4.52 -7.20 -0.04
N LYS A 46 -5.78 -7.46 0.36
CA LYS A 46 -6.83 -6.45 0.51
C LYS A 46 -6.39 -5.28 1.39
N ARG A 47 -5.79 -5.57 2.55
CA ARG A 47 -5.34 -4.55 3.51
C ARG A 47 -4.25 -3.66 2.92
N HIS A 48 -3.24 -4.25 2.30
CA HIS A 48 -2.11 -3.51 1.74
C HIS A 48 -2.47 -2.85 0.40
N ASN A 49 -3.38 -3.43 -0.37
CA ASN A 49 -3.79 -2.93 -1.67
C ASN A 49 -4.49 -1.59 -1.56
N MET A 50 -5.45 -1.47 -0.63
CA MET A 50 -6.19 -0.22 -0.45
C MET A 50 -5.32 0.88 0.16
N GLN A 51 -4.41 0.50 1.08
CA GLN A 51 -3.38 1.42 1.58
C GLN A 51 -2.49 1.93 0.45
N ALA A 52 -1.91 1.03 -0.36
CA ALA A 52 -1.04 1.38 -1.47
C ALA A 52 -1.76 2.24 -2.51
N LEU A 53 -3.00 1.91 -2.89
CA LEU A 53 -3.79 2.68 -3.84
C LEU A 53 -3.97 4.13 -3.39
N ILE A 54 -4.39 4.34 -2.13
CA ILE A 54 -4.60 5.68 -1.58
C ILE A 54 -3.28 6.42 -1.45
N LEU A 55 -2.21 5.73 -1.04
CA LEU A 55 -0.84 6.27 -1.01
C LEU A 55 -0.45 6.85 -2.37
N GLY A 56 -0.59 6.07 -3.44
CA GLY A 56 -0.22 6.50 -4.78
C GLY A 56 -1.05 7.66 -5.30
N ILE A 57 -2.34 7.71 -4.98
CA ILE A 57 -3.20 8.85 -5.32
C ILE A 57 -2.74 10.11 -4.57
N VAL A 58 -2.48 10.00 -3.27
CA VAL A 58 -2.01 11.13 -2.44
C VAL A 58 -0.66 11.62 -2.93
N GLU A 59 0.28 10.73 -3.20
CA GLU A 59 1.61 11.06 -3.73
C GLU A 59 1.53 11.72 -5.10
N TRP A 60 0.65 11.23 -5.99
CA TRP A 60 0.44 11.85 -7.29
C TRP A 60 -0.11 13.27 -7.15
N VAL A 61 -1.12 13.48 -6.30
CA VAL A 61 -1.68 14.82 -6.04
C VAL A 61 -0.61 15.75 -5.44
N VAL A 62 0.15 15.28 -4.44
CA VAL A 62 1.23 16.05 -3.81
C VAL A 62 2.30 16.42 -4.83
N ASN A 63 2.78 15.47 -5.64
CA ASN A 63 3.80 15.73 -6.64
C ASN A 63 3.30 16.69 -7.74
N VAL A 64 2.05 16.57 -8.19
CA VAL A 64 1.46 17.50 -9.18
C VAL A 64 1.36 18.92 -8.61
N LEU A 65 0.89 19.08 -7.37
CA LEU A 65 0.78 20.39 -6.72
C LEU A 65 2.15 21.03 -6.45
N LEU A 66 3.15 20.24 -6.05
CA LEU A 66 4.49 20.73 -5.73
C LEU A 66 5.41 20.83 -6.96
N SER A 67 5.00 20.33 -8.12
CA SER A 67 5.80 20.37 -9.37
C SER A 67 6.18 21.77 -9.82
N PHE A 68 5.40 22.79 -9.44
CA PHE A 68 5.68 24.20 -9.74
C PHE A 68 6.85 24.78 -8.92
N VAL A 69 7.33 24.06 -7.91
CA VAL A 69 8.41 24.48 -7.01
C VAL A 69 9.59 23.52 -7.16
N VAL A 70 10.82 24.01 -7.05
CA VAL A 70 12.06 23.19 -7.06
C VAL A 70 12.02 22.03 -6.03
N ILE A 71 11.19 22.18 -4.99
CA ILE A 71 10.91 21.18 -3.95
C ILE A 71 10.26 19.90 -4.54
N GLY A 72 9.57 19.98 -5.69
CA GLY A 72 8.94 18.82 -6.35
C GLY A 72 9.92 17.69 -6.72
N CYS A 73 11.17 18.03 -7.06
CA CYS A 73 12.22 17.03 -7.31
C CYS A 73 12.63 16.28 -6.03
N VAL A 74 12.66 16.96 -4.89
CA VAL A 74 13.02 16.32 -3.61
C VAL A 74 11.87 15.45 -3.12
N THR A 75 10.62 15.91 -3.27
CA THR A 75 9.44 15.14 -2.84
C THR A 75 9.25 13.88 -3.66
N SER A 76 9.44 13.96 -4.98
CA SER A 76 9.35 12.78 -5.87
C SER A 76 10.36 11.69 -5.48
N VAL A 77 11.62 12.05 -5.21
CA VAL A 77 12.64 11.08 -4.74
C VAL A 77 12.25 10.47 -3.39
N LEU A 78 11.75 11.28 -2.45
CA LEU A 78 11.29 10.79 -1.15
C LEU A 78 10.11 9.82 -1.29
N THR A 79 9.13 10.10 -2.15
CA THR A 79 7.99 9.20 -2.41
C THR A 79 8.43 7.86 -2.97
N VAL A 80 9.40 7.84 -3.89
CA VAL A 80 9.94 6.58 -4.45
C VAL A 80 10.64 5.75 -3.36
N ILE A 81 11.47 6.37 -2.53
CA ILE A 81 12.17 5.68 -1.43
C ILE A 81 11.15 5.10 -0.43
N LEU A 82 10.11 5.87 -0.09
CA LEU A 82 9.06 5.45 0.82
C LEU A 82 8.29 4.23 0.27
N ASN A 83 7.88 4.24 -1.00
CA ASN A 83 7.21 3.10 -1.62
C ASN A 83 8.08 1.84 -1.64
N ILE A 84 9.37 1.96 -1.96
CA ILE A 84 10.30 0.83 -1.93
C ILE A 84 10.41 0.28 -0.50
N TYR A 85 10.56 1.15 0.49
CA TYR A 85 10.65 0.75 1.90
C TYR A 85 9.39 0.01 2.36
N LEU A 86 8.20 0.56 2.07
CA LEU A 86 6.91 -0.05 2.43
C LEU A 86 6.69 -1.36 1.68
N GLY A 87 7.07 -1.44 0.41
CA GLY A 87 7.04 -2.65 -0.38
C GLY A 87 7.92 -3.75 0.20
N ILE A 88 9.17 -3.44 0.58
CA ILE A 88 10.07 -4.42 1.23
C ILE A 88 9.47 -4.91 2.56
N LYS A 89 8.89 -3.99 3.34
CA LYS A 89 8.22 -4.33 4.60
C LYS A 89 7.02 -5.25 4.37
N ALA A 90 6.19 -4.95 3.37
CA ALA A 90 5.08 -5.80 2.95
C ALA A 90 5.55 -7.19 2.49
N ASN A 91 6.65 -7.25 1.73
CA ASN A 91 7.22 -8.50 1.25
C ASN A 91 7.75 -9.41 2.36
N ARG A 92 8.09 -8.86 3.54
CA ARG A 92 8.44 -9.65 4.73
C ARG A 92 7.21 -10.33 5.36
N GLY A 93 6.00 -10.02 4.89
CA GLY A 93 4.75 -10.48 5.48
C GLY A 93 4.30 -9.61 6.65
N GLU A 94 4.92 -8.44 6.88
CA GLU A 94 4.53 -7.54 7.95
C GLU A 94 3.28 -6.76 7.54
N THR A 95 2.29 -6.71 8.44
CA THR A 95 1.19 -5.76 8.35
C THR A 95 1.59 -4.50 9.10
N PHE A 96 1.33 -3.33 8.51
CA PHE A 96 1.61 -2.06 9.16
C PHE A 96 0.50 -1.07 8.85
N ASP A 97 0.44 -0.04 9.69
CA ASP A 97 -0.47 1.07 9.49
C ASP A 97 0.34 2.32 9.16
N ILE A 98 -0.01 2.95 8.04
CA ILE A 98 0.48 4.26 7.65
C ILE A 98 -0.44 5.27 8.34
N PRO A 99 0.09 6.17 9.19
CA PRO A 99 -0.73 7.17 9.85
C PRO A 99 -1.48 8.00 8.80
N VAL A 100 -2.71 8.42 9.12
CA VAL A 100 -3.67 9.06 8.21
C VAL A 100 -4.26 8.10 7.17
N ILE A 101 -3.44 7.39 6.40
CA ILE A 101 -3.91 6.55 5.28
C ILE A 101 -4.64 5.31 5.79
N SER A 102 -4.05 4.54 6.70
CA SER A 102 -4.68 3.32 7.22
C SER A 102 -5.95 3.63 8.02
N ASN A 103 -6.03 4.80 8.67
CA ASN A 103 -7.25 5.25 9.32
C ASN A 103 -8.33 5.62 8.31
N PHE A 104 -7.95 6.30 7.22
CA PHE A 104 -8.87 6.61 6.12
C PHE A 104 -9.41 5.33 5.45
N VAL A 105 -8.53 4.37 5.14
CA VAL A 105 -8.92 3.05 4.60
C VAL A 105 -9.95 2.36 5.51
N ARG A 106 -9.69 2.31 6.82
CA ARG A 106 -10.60 1.72 7.82
C ARG A 106 -11.95 2.43 7.87
N GLN A 107 -11.96 3.77 7.77
CA GLN A 107 -13.21 4.55 7.72
C GLN A 107 -14.04 4.25 6.46
N GLN A 108 -13.40 3.86 5.35
CA GLN A 108 -14.08 3.46 4.12
C GLN A 108 -14.61 2.01 4.15
N GLY A 109 -14.49 1.30 5.28
CA GLY A 109 -14.99 -0.07 5.44
C GLY A 109 -14.15 -1.15 4.75
N TRP A 110 -12.88 -0.83 4.45
CA TRP A 110 -11.95 -1.75 3.79
C TRP A 110 -11.14 -2.61 4.76
#